data_AF-A0A5C8RSW0-F1
#
_entry.id   AF-A0A5C8RSW0-F1
#
_cell.length_a   1.000
_cell.length_b   1.000
_cell.length_c   1.000
_cell.angle_alpha   90.00
_cell.angle_beta   90.00
_cell.angle_gamma   90.00
#
_symmetry.space_group_name_H-M   'P 1'
#
loop_
_entity.id
_entity.type
_entity.pdbx_description
1 polymer ?
#
loop_
_entity_poly.entity_id
_entity_poly.type
_entity_poly.pdbx_seq_one_letter_code
_entity_poly.pdbx_strand_id
1 'polypeptide(L)'
;MSKKPSFANLGSRLAAKPVEVATEPRASATEPAREPEAAVSGTPARQADGRKGILVRARPEAWKALKLVALDRERTLQDVMTEAINDVLTKHGKPPVA
;
A
#
# COMPACT_ATOMS: atom_id res chain seq x y z
N MET A 1 18.06 33.32 6.85
CA MET A 1 18.82 32.15 7.36
C MET A 1 17.84 31.11 7.91
N SER A 2 17.44 30.15 7.07
CA SER A 2 16.46 29.11 7.45
C SER A 2 17.13 28.03 8.30
N LYS A 3 16.77 27.92 9.59
CA LYS A 3 17.32 26.93 10.51
C LYS A 3 16.73 25.56 10.19
N LYS A 4 17.52 24.70 9.56
CA LYS A 4 17.16 23.32 9.21
C LYS A 4 16.72 22.58 10.48
N PRO A 5 15.53 21.94 10.49
CA PRO A 5 15.07 21.19 11.64
C PRO A 5 16.00 20.00 11.89
N SER A 6 16.66 20.01 13.05
CA SER A 6 17.61 18.98 13.47
C SER A 6 16.90 17.67 13.84
N PHE A 7 17.46 16.55 13.36
CA PHE A 7 17.03 15.18 13.65
C PHE A 7 17.06 14.82 15.14
N ALA A 8 17.77 15.61 15.97
CA ALA A 8 17.86 15.38 17.41
C ALA A 8 16.48 15.40 18.12
N ASN A 9 15.48 16.07 17.55
CA ASN A 9 14.14 16.20 18.15
C ASN A 9 13.14 15.10 17.73
N LEU A 10 13.58 14.03 17.05
CA LEU A 10 12.69 12.94 16.65
C LEU A 10 12.19 12.11 17.84
N GLY A 11 13.05 11.83 18.82
CA GLY A 11 12.69 11.02 19.99
C GLY A 11 11.55 11.64 20.81
N SER A 12 11.60 12.95 21.02
CA SER A 12 10.59 13.70 21.79
C SER A 12 9.24 13.79 21.07
N ARG A 13 9.21 13.72 19.73
CA ARG A 13 7.95 13.70 18.95
C ARG A 13 7.28 12.35 18.94
N LEU A 14 8.05 11.26 18.96
CA LEU A 14 7.51 9.90 19.00
C LEU A 14 7.05 9.48 20.41
N ALA A 15 7.53 10.16 21.47
CA ALA A 15 7.25 9.79 22.86
C ALA A 15 5.88 10.26 23.42
N ALA A 16 5.03 10.91 22.61
CA ALA A 16 3.72 11.37 23.06
C ALA A 16 2.64 10.30 22.87
N LYS A 17 2.47 9.41 23.87
CA LYS A 17 1.15 8.92 24.30
C LYS A 17 1.22 8.37 25.74
N PRO A 18 0.79 9.14 26.77
CA PRO A 18 0.42 8.53 28.04
C PRO A 18 -0.93 7.84 27.83
N VAL A 19 -0.90 6.51 27.87
CA VAL A 19 -2.10 5.69 28.04
C VAL A 19 -2.33 5.61 29.55
N GLU A 20 -3.28 6.39 30.05
CA GLU A 20 -3.78 6.24 31.41
C GLU A 20 -4.75 5.06 31.44
N VAL A 21 -4.32 3.99 32.12
CA VAL A 21 -5.07 2.76 32.33
C VAL A 21 -5.84 2.90 33.63
N ALA A 22 -7.17 2.95 33.55
CA ALA A 22 -8.06 2.78 34.69
C ALA A 22 -8.81 1.44 34.57
N THR A 23 -8.82 0.73 35.69
CA THR A 23 -9.20 -0.66 35.97
C THR A 23 -10.67 -1.05 35.74
N GLU A 24 -10.83 -2.31 35.31
CA GLU A 24 -11.99 -3.21 35.06
C GLU A 24 -13.15 -3.22 36.10
N PRO A 25 -14.41 -3.67 35.76
CA PRO A 25 -14.70 -5.10 35.50
C PRO A 25 -15.65 -5.46 34.34
N ARG A 26 -15.43 -6.70 33.91
CA ARG A 26 -16.08 -7.53 32.90
C ARG A 26 -17.59 -7.72 33.16
N ALA A 27 -18.41 -7.30 32.20
CA ALA A 27 -19.78 -7.78 32.03
C ALA A 27 -20.08 -7.96 30.53
N SER A 28 -20.43 -9.19 30.18
CA SER A 28 -20.79 -9.67 28.85
C SER A 28 -22.05 -9.00 28.30
N ALA A 29 -21.98 -8.47 27.08
CA ALA A 29 -23.13 -8.20 26.22
C ALA A 29 -22.74 -8.42 24.75
N THR A 30 -23.59 -9.16 24.06
CA THR A 30 -23.53 -9.60 22.67
C THR A 30 -23.95 -8.47 21.70
N GLU A 31 -23.50 -8.59 20.42
CA GLU A 31 -23.93 -7.90 19.18
C GLU A 31 -23.02 -6.77 18.62
N PRO A 32 -23.06 -6.49 17.29
CA PRO A 32 -22.44 -7.28 16.22
C PRO A 32 -21.39 -6.47 15.43
N ALA A 33 -20.66 -7.17 14.56
CA ALA A 33 -19.79 -6.71 13.47
C ALA A 33 -19.55 -5.19 13.33
N ARG A 34 -18.37 -4.74 13.76
CA ARG A 34 -17.79 -3.45 13.34
C ARG A 34 -16.71 -3.75 12.30
N GLU A 35 -16.97 -3.34 11.06
CA GLU A 35 -16.00 -3.33 9.98
C GLU A 35 -14.70 -2.64 10.43
N PRO A 36 -13.51 -3.13 10.05
CA PRO A 36 -12.29 -2.38 10.30
C PRO A 36 -12.30 -1.15 9.37
N GLU A 37 -12.67 -0.01 9.95
CA GLU A 37 -12.43 1.31 9.39
C GLU A 37 -10.92 1.44 9.13
N ALA A 38 -10.52 1.16 7.89
CA ALA A 38 -9.16 1.33 7.44
C ALA A 38 -8.88 2.83 7.45
N ALA A 39 -8.20 3.29 8.50
CA ALA A 39 -7.61 4.62 8.56
C ALA A 39 -6.67 4.79 7.35
N VAL A 40 -7.17 5.43 6.29
CA VAL A 40 -6.34 5.87 5.17
C VAL A 40 -5.57 7.07 5.69
N SER A 41 -4.37 6.80 6.21
CA SER A 41 -3.38 7.85 6.45
C SER A 41 -3.13 8.57 5.13
N GLY A 42 -3.58 9.82 5.05
CA GLY A 42 -3.59 10.64 3.85
C GLY A 42 -2.25 10.64 3.12
N THR A 43 -2.23 10.00 1.96
CA THR A 43 -1.18 10.22 0.96
C THR A 43 -1.54 11.50 0.21
N PRO A 44 -0.59 12.41 -0.07
CA PRO A 44 -0.88 13.62 -0.83
C PRO A 44 -1.57 13.25 -2.15
N ALA A 45 -2.68 13.93 -2.45
CA ALA A 45 -3.48 13.69 -3.64
C ALA A 45 -2.62 13.95 -4.89
N ARG A 46 -2.08 12.87 -5.46
CA ARG A 46 -1.42 12.89 -6.77
C ARG A 46 -2.50 13.21 -7.80
N GLN A 47 -2.23 14.15 -8.70
CA GLN A 47 -3.13 14.43 -9.83
C GLN A 47 -3.52 13.11 -10.50
N ALA A 48 -4.83 12.92 -10.70
CA ALA A 48 -5.34 11.67 -11.24
C ALA A 48 -5.05 11.60 -12.74
N ASP A 49 -4.02 10.83 -13.12
CA ASP A 49 -3.65 10.55 -14.52
C ASP A 49 -4.70 9.70 -15.27
N GLY A 50 -5.96 9.63 -14.79
CA GLY A 50 -7.03 8.78 -15.33
C GLY A 50 -6.81 7.26 -15.16
N ARG A 51 -5.64 6.84 -14.69
CA ARG A 51 -5.27 5.42 -14.51
C ARG A 51 -5.92 4.84 -13.27
N LYS A 52 -6.45 3.62 -13.40
CA LYS A 52 -7.02 2.84 -12.28
C LYS A 52 -6.01 1.79 -11.82
N GLY A 53 -5.78 1.72 -10.51
CA GLY A 53 -4.96 0.68 -9.89
C GLY A 53 -5.76 -0.60 -9.66
N ILE A 54 -5.09 -1.75 -9.81
CA ILE A 54 -5.64 -3.07 -9.44
C ILE A 54 -4.78 -3.63 -8.30
N LEU A 55 -5.41 -3.99 -7.18
CA LEU A 55 -4.72 -4.66 -6.08
C LEU A 55 -4.74 -6.18 -6.32
N VAL A 56 -3.57 -6.78 -6.51
CA VAL A 56 -3.42 -8.24 -6.66
C VAL A 56 -2.60 -8.78 -5.50
N ARG A 57 -3.11 -9.81 -4.83
CA ARG A 57 -2.37 -10.56 -3.81
C ARG A 57 -1.61 -11.70 -4.47
N ALA A 58 -0.32 -11.52 -4.67
CA ALA A 58 0.58 -12.55 -5.17
C ALA A 58 1.23 -13.34 -4.03
N ARG A 59 1.64 -14.58 -4.30
CA ARG A 59 2.52 -15.33 -3.39
C ARG A 59 3.89 -14.63 -3.31
N PRO A 60 4.62 -14.74 -2.18
CA PRO A 60 5.90 -14.07 -2.02
C PRO A 60 6.94 -14.47 -3.08
N GLU A 61 6.93 -15.73 -3.51
CA GLU A 61 7.82 -16.25 -4.55
C GLU A 61 7.53 -15.64 -5.92
N ALA A 62 6.25 -15.58 -6.31
CA ALA A 62 5.82 -14.94 -7.55
C ALA A 62 6.20 -13.45 -7.57
N TRP A 63 6.06 -12.76 -6.43
CA TRP A 63 6.46 -11.36 -6.31
C TRP A 63 7.97 -11.16 -6.49
N LYS A 64 8.79 -12.06 -5.95
CA LYS A 64 10.25 -12.03 -6.16
C LYS A 64 10.60 -12.28 -7.62
N ALA A 65 10.01 -13.30 -8.24
CA ALA A 65 10.24 -13.63 -9.64
C ALA A 65 9.88 -12.45 -10.57
N LEU A 66 8.73 -11.80 -10.35
CA LEU A 66 8.31 -10.61 -11.10
C LEU A 66 9.31 -9.46 -10.99
N LYS A 67 9.87 -9.23 -9.79
CA LYS A 67 10.90 -8.20 -9.60
C LYS A 67 12.20 -8.53 -10.32
N LEU A 68 12.62 -9.79 -10.31
CA LEU A 68 13.81 -10.22 -11.05
C LEU A 68 13.63 -9.98 -12.55
N VAL A 69 12.48 -10.36 -13.12
CA VAL A 69 12.18 -10.08 -14.54
C VAL A 69 12.24 -8.59 -14.86
N ALA A 70 11.74 -7.73 -13.96
CA ALA A 70 11.82 -6.27 -14.16
C ALA A 70 13.27 -5.76 -14.13
N LEU A 71 14.10 -6.27 -13.21
CA LEU A 71 15.51 -5.92 -13.12
C LEU A 71 16.31 -6.41 -14.33
N ASP A 72 16.11 -7.67 -14.73
CA ASP A 72 16.81 -8.29 -15.87
C ASP A 72 16.54 -7.56 -17.19
N ARG A 73 15.35 -6.97 -17.32
CA ARG A 73 14.92 -6.23 -18.52
C ARG A 73 15.12 -4.72 -18.41
N GLU A 74 15.72 -4.23 -17.32
CA GLU A 74 15.89 -2.80 -17.03
C GLU A 74 14.58 -1.99 -17.17
N ARG A 75 13.45 -2.59 -16.80
CA ARG A 75 12.11 -2.00 -16.92
C ARG A 75 11.47 -1.78 -15.57
N THR A 76 10.48 -0.89 -15.52
CA THR A 76 9.68 -0.75 -14.31
C THR A 76 8.80 -1.97 -14.12
N LEU A 77 8.48 -2.32 -12.88
CA LEU A 77 7.52 -3.38 -12.59
C LEU A 77 6.15 -3.08 -13.22
N GLN A 78 5.78 -1.81 -13.34
CA GLN A 78 4.54 -1.40 -14.00
C GLN A 78 4.53 -1.77 -15.49
N ASP A 79 5.64 -1.62 -16.20
CA ASP A 79 5.73 -1.97 -17.62
C ASP A 79 5.62 -3.48 -17.82
N VAL A 80 6.31 -4.26 -16.97
CA VAL A 80 6.22 -5.73 -16.99
C VAL A 80 4.80 -6.21 -16.69
N MET A 81 4.11 -5.58 -15.74
CA MET A 81 2.72 -5.92 -15.44
C MET A 81 1.77 -5.51 -16.57
N THR A 82 2.04 -4.39 -17.25
CA THR A 82 1.26 -3.97 -18.44
C THR A 82 1.41 -4.97 -19.58
N GLU A 83 2.63 -5.44 -19.84
CA GLU A 83 2.93 -6.50 -20.81
C GLU A 83 2.16 -7.79 -20.46
N ALA A 84 2.23 -8.23 -19.20
CA ALA A 84 1.53 -9.43 -18.75
C ALA A 84 -0.01 -9.32 -18.89
N ILE A 85 -0.59 -8.13 -18.65
CA ILE A 85 -2.02 -7.88 -18.86
C ILE A 85 -2.36 -7.98 -20.35
N ASN A 86 -1.55 -7.37 -21.22
CA ASN A 86 -1.76 -7.43 -22.67
C ASN A 86 -1.69 -8.86 -23.19
N ASP A 87 -0.70 -9.66 -22.74
CA ASP A 87 -0.58 -11.07 -23.12
C ASP A 87 -1.83 -11.87 -22.75
N VAL A 88 -2.41 -11.62 -21.57
CA VAL A 88 -3.66 -12.27 -21.16
C VAL A 88 -4.81 -11.85 -22.05
N LEU A 89 -4.94 -10.56 -22.36
CA LEU A 89 -6.01 -10.05 -23.23
C LEU A 89 -5.91 -10.61 -24.65
N THR A 90 -4.72 -10.63 -25.22
CA THR A 90 -4.46 -11.19 -26.55
C THR A 90 -4.79 -12.68 -26.59
N LYS A 91 -4.42 -13.45 -25.55
CA LYS A 91 -4.80 -14.87 -25.43
C LYS A 91 -6.32 -15.10 -25.43
N HIS A 92 -7.08 -14.11 -24.98
CA HIS A 92 -8.55 -14.13 -24.98
C HIS A 92 -9.18 -13.38 -26.16
N GLY A 93 -8.42 -13.04 -27.20
CA GLY A 93 -8.91 -12.36 -28.41
C GLY A 93 -9.35 -10.92 -28.18
N LYS A 94 -8.92 -10.29 -27.08
CA LYS A 94 -9.19 -8.89 -26.77
C LYS A 94 -8.05 -8.00 -27.27
N PRO A 95 -8.34 -6.75 -27.67
CA PRO A 95 -7.29 -5.80 -28.04
C PRO A 95 -6.39 -5.50 -26.83
N PRO A 96 -5.07 -5.30 -27.04
CA PRO A 96 -4.16 -4.88 -25.98
C PRO A 96 -4.51 -3.46 -25.49
N VAL A 97 -4.16 -3.15 -24.24
CA VAL A 97 -4.51 -1.87 -23.56
C VAL A 97 -3.37 -0.84 -23.60
N ALA A 98 -2.21 -1.21 -24.14
CA ALA A 98 -1.04 -0.31 -24.27
C ALA A 98 -1.11 0.50 -25.56
#